data_AF-A0A8S0FKT4-F1
#
_entry.id   AF-A0A8S0FKT4-F1
#
_cell.length_a   1.000
_cell.length_b   1.000
_cell.length_c   1.000
_cell.angle_alpha   90.00
_cell.angle_beta   90.00
_cell.angle_gamma   90.00
#
_symmetry.space_group_name_H-M   'P 1'
#
loop_
_entity.id
_entity.type
_entity.pdbx_description
1 polymer ?
#
loop_
_entity_poly.entity_id
_entity_poly.type
_entity_poly.pdbx_seq_one_letter_code
_entity_poly.pdbx_strand_id
1 'polypeptide(L)'
;MITLFRLLAILCLFYNVSVYAVNCYQDQRGGNTQIRGTLPSFRIPENAQPGQKIWESDDVNVTVYCDNATGWRADDPAENIYAWIKMPAINSADILNNPYLTFGVTYNGVDYEDSDVGIDTFACLDKYEQYYGACHGITVFIMIQFVMAAPYKKMSRLMPVFAHM
;
A
#
# COMPACT_ATOMS: atom_id res chain seq x y z
N MET A 1 -23.25 37.06 11.95
CA MET A 1 -23.11 35.59 12.01
C MET A 1 -22.41 35.01 10.77
N ILE A 2 -22.75 35.43 9.55
CA ILE A 2 -22.11 34.96 8.29
C ILE A 2 -20.61 35.25 8.22
N THR A 3 -20.16 36.38 8.76
CA THR A 3 -18.74 36.77 8.79
C THR A 3 -17.87 35.86 9.65
N LEU A 4 -18.42 35.32 10.75
CA LEU A 4 -17.71 34.41 11.66
C LEU A 4 -17.48 33.04 11.01
N PHE A 5 -18.48 32.51 10.30
CA PHE A 5 -18.36 31.25 9.55
C PHE A 5 -17.37 31.37 8.38
N ARG A 6 -17.31 32.53 7.71
CA ARG A 6 -16.31 32.78 6.65
C ARG A 6 -14.90 32.87 7.20
N LEU A 7 -14.70 33.52 8.35
CA LEU A 7 -13.39 33.57 9.02
C LEU A 7 -12.93 32.18 9.47
N LEU A 8 -13.83 31.35 10.01
CA LEU A 8 -13.51 29.99 10.42
C LEU A 8 -13.14 29.10 9.21
N ALA A 9 -13.88 29.22 8.11
CA ALA A 9 -13.58 28.50 6.87
C ALA A 9 -12.23 28.88 6.26
N ILE A 10 -11.87 30.18 6.32
CA ILE A 10 -10.55 30.67 5.90
C ILE A 10 -9.45 30.16 6.84
N LEU A 11 -9.70 30.09 8.15
CA LEU A 11 -8.74 29.56 9.13
C LEU A 11 -8.44 28.07 8.89
N CYS A 12 -9.44 27.28 8.51
CA CYS A 12 -9.26 25.85 8.18
C CYS A 12 -8.37 25.62 6.94
N LEU A 13 -8.28 26.58 6.02
CA LEU A 13 -7.36 26.49 4.86
C LEU A 13 -5.88 26.71 5.25
N PHE A 14 -5.61 27.28 6.42
CA PHE A 14 -4.25 27.45 6.95
C PHE A 14 -3.79 26.28 7.82
N TYR A 15 -4.69 25.37 8.22
CA TYR A 15 -4.31 24.08 8.81
C TYR A 15 -3.83 23.15 7.69
N ASN A 16 -2.65 23.46 7.16
CA ASN A 16 -1.83 22.44 6.51
C ASN A 16 -1.40 21.49 7.62
N VAL A 17 -2.09 20.36 7.74
CA VAL A 17 -1.52 19.23 8.48
C VAL A 17 -0.26 18.86 7.72
N SER A 18 0.89 19.24 8.27
CA SER A 18 2.18 18.78 7.79
C SER A 18 2.16 17.26 7.91
N VAL A 19 1.91 16.58 6.80
CA VAL A 19 2.23 15.17 6.68
C VAL A 19 3.75 15.16 6.65
N TYR A 20 4.37 14.98 7.81
CA TYR A 20 5.80 14.77 7.95
C TYR A 20 6.12 13.39 7.37
N ALA A 21 5.99 13.25 6.06
CA ALA A 21 6.35 12.04 5.36
C ALA A 21 7.85 12.08 5.15
N VAL A 22 8.54 11.12 5.75
CA VAL A 22 9.85 10.66 5.27
C VAL A 22 9.80 10.52 3.75
N ASN A 23 10.86 10.94 3.07
CA ASN A 23 10.92 10.83 1.62
C ASN A 23 11.46 9.44 1.27
N CYS A 24 10.57 8.55 0.83
CA CYS A 24 10.94 7.20 0.40
C CYS A 24 10.83 7.07 -1.13
N TYR A 25 11.88 6.51 -1.73
CA TYR A 25 12.04 6.32 -3.16
C TYR A 25 12.58 4.91 -3.45
N GLN A 26 12.25 4.37 -4.61
CA GLN A 26 12.85 3.13 -5.08
C GLN A 26 14.33 3.34 -5.42
N ASP A 27 15.17 2.45 -4.90
CA ASP A 27 16.63 2.32 -5.05
C ASP A 27 17.47 3.50 -4.54
N GLN A 28 17.12 4.74 -4.90
CA GLN A 28 17.91 5.94 -4.60
C GLN A 28 17.04 7.20 -4.46
N ARG A 29 17.58 8.26 -3.84
CA ARG A 29 16.92 9.56 -3.69
C ARG A 29 16.41 10.08 -5.05
N GLY A 30 15.12 10.41 -5.12
CA GLY A 30 14.47 10.90 -6.35
C GLY A 30 14.12 9.79 -7.36
N GLY A 31 14.28 8.52 -7.00
CA GLY A 31 13.79 7.38 -7.77
C GLY A 31 12.27 7.28 -7.79
N ASN A 32 11.75 6.19 -8.38
CA ASN A 32 10.31 5.99 -8.49
C ASN A 32 9.65 5.83 -7.11
N THR A 33 8.43 6.32 -6.97
CA THR A 33 7.61 6.13 -5.75
C THR A 33 6.48 5.12 -5.96
N GLN A 34 6.45 4.50 -7.14
CA GLN A 34 5.46 3.51 -7.53
C GLN A 34 6.12 2.38 -8.30
N ILE A 35 5.69 1.16 -8.00
CA ILE A 35 6.07 -0.04 -8.72
C ILE A 35 4.80 -0.59 -9.36
N ARG A 36 4.89 -0.93 -10.65
CA ARG A 36 3.78 -1.44 -11.44
C ARG A 36 4.11 -2.84 -11.92
N GLY A 37 3.16 -3.75 -11.79
CA GLY A 37 3.22 -5.08 -12.36
C GLY A 37 2.09 -5.27 -13.38
N THR A 38 2.27 -6.20 -14.31
CA THR A 38 1.20 -6.65 -15.21
C THR A 38 0.72 -8.02 -14.75
N LEU A 39 -0.60 -8.17 -14.60
CA LEU A 39 -1.20 -9.45 -14.28
C LEU A 39 -1.19 -10.34 -15.52
N PRO A 40 -0.73 -11.60 -15.44
CA PRO A 40 -0.84 -12.54 -16.54
C PRO A 40 -2.31 -12.91 -16.77
N SER A 41 -2.62 -13.51 -17.92
CA SER A 41 -3.93 -14.10 -18.12
C SER A 41 -4.07 -15.35 -17.24
N PHE A 42 -5.19 -15.48 -16.56
CA PHE A 42 -5.48 -16.63 -15.71
C PHE A 42 -6.96 -17.04 -15.83
N ARG A 43 -7.28 -18.25 -15.35
CA ARG A 43 -8.65 -18.75 -15.23
C ARG A 43 -8.93 -19.08 -13.78
N ILE A 44 -10.09 -18.67 -13.29
CA ILE A 44 -10.54 -19.01 -11.94
C ILE A 44 -10.90 -20.51 -11.92
N PRO A 45 -10.32 -21.32 -11.01
CA PRO A 45 -10.71 -22.72 -10.87
C PRO A 45 -12.20 -22.83 -10.51
N GLU A 46 -12.91 -23.76 -11.16
CA GLU A 46 -14.36 -23.95 -10.95
C GLU A 46 -14.70 -24.32 -9.49
N ASN A 47 -13.78 -24.97 -8.80
CA ASN A 47 -13.93 -25.42 -7.41
C ASN A 47 -13.25 -24.50 -6.38
N ALA A 48 -12.92 -23.26 -6.76
CA ALA A 48 -12.31 -22.32 -5.84
C ALA A 48 -13.25 -22.03 -4.65
N GLN A 49 -12.76 -22.23 -3.44
CA GLN A 49 -13.51 -21.90 -2.23
C GLN A 49 -13.47 -20.37 -1.98
N PRO A 50 -14.51 -19.80 -1.35
CA PRO A 50 -14.46 -18.40 -0.92
C PRO A 50 -13.22 -18.11 -0.07
N GLY A 51 -12.47 -17.05 -0.41
CA GLY A 51 -11.21 -16.68 0.24
C GLY A 51 -10.01 -17.53 -0.17
N GLN A 52 -10.17 -18.53 -1.04
CA GLN A 52 -9.05 -19.32 -1.53
C GLN A 52 -8.16 -18.46 -2.42
N LYS A 53 -6.85 -18.46 -2.15
CA LYS A 53 -5.83 -17.88 -3.02
C LYS A 53 -5.81 -18.66 -4.34
N ILE A 54 -6.07 -17.98 -5.45
CA ILE A 54 -6.20 -18.57 -6.80
C ILE A 54 -5.04 -18.21 -7.73
N TRP A 55 -4.23 -17.22 -7.34
CA TRP A 55 -3.04 -16.80 -8.06
C TRP A 55 -2.09 -16.06 -7.14
N GLU A 56 -0.78 -16.23 -7.40
CA GLU A 56 0.33 -15.59 -6.71
C GLU A 56 1.37 -15.16 -7.74
N SER A 57 1.99 -14.00 -7.53
CA SER A 57 3.17 -13.60 -8.30
C SER A 57 4.43 -14.27 -7.75
N ASP A 58 5.50 -14.22 -8.55
CA ASP A 58 6.86 -14.37 -8.03
C ASP A 58 7.15 -13.29 -6.97
N ASP A 59 8.18 -13.53 -6.15
CA ASP A 59 8.66 -12.55 -5.18
C ASP A 59 9.12 -11.27 -5.87
N VAL A 60 8.51 -10.15 -5.49
CA VAL A 60 8.88 -8.82 -5.95
C VAL A 60 9.77 -8.19 -4.90
N ASN A 61 11.05 -8.11 -5.24
CA ASN A 61 12.09 -7.51 -4.42
C ASN A 61 12.22 -6.02 -4.72
N VAL A 62 12.04 -5.20 -3.69
CA VAL A 62 12.07 -3.76 -3.78
C VAL A 62 13.11 -3.21 -2.81
N THR A 63 14.07 -2.48 -3.35
CA THR A 63 14.97 -1.67 -2.51
C THR A 63 14.37 -0.27 -2.40
N VAL A 64 14.16 0.20 -1.17
CA VAL A 64 13.58 1.51 -0.87
C VAL A 64 14.60 2.35 -0.12
N TYR A 65 15.01 3.47 -0.68
CA TYR A 65 15.80 4.47 -0.01
C TYR A 65 14.87 5.47 0.68
N CYS A 66 15.04 5.70 1.99
CA CYS A 66 14.27 6.66 2.78
C CYS A 66 15.18 7.68 3.46
N ASP A 67 14.77 8.96 3.46
CA ASP A 67 15.47 10.01 4.18
C ASP A 67 14.55 11.12 4.70
N ASN A 68 15.17 12.17 5.25
CA ASN A 68 14.52 13.40 5.70
C ASN A 68 13.48 13.15 6.82
N ALA A 69 13.79 12.24 7.74
CA ALA A 69 13.08 12.15 9.00
C ALA A 69 13.37 13.41 9.83
N THR A 70 12.35 14.23 10.04
CA THR A 70 12.46 15.48 10.81
C THR A 70 11.89 15.32 12.21
N GLY A 71 12.27 16.21 13.13
CA GLY A 71 11.59 16.34 14.43
C GLY A 71 12.18 15.50 15.56
N TRP A 72 13.49 15.27 15.56
CA TRP A 72 14.16 14.52 16.62
C TRP A 72 13.90 15.06 18.03
N ARG A 73 13.70 14.13 18.97
CA ARG A 73 13.69 14.37 20.41
C ARG A 73 14.39 13.21 21.11
N ALA A 74 14.87 13.42 22.34
CA ALA A 74 15.56 12.36 23.10
C ALA A 74 14.67 11.14 23.37
N ASP A 75 13.36 11.35 23.47
CA ASP A 75 12.32 10.33 23.64
C ASP A 75 11.71 9.81 22.32
N ASP A 76 12.07 10.42 21.19
CA ASP A 76 11.60 10.08 19.84
C ASP A 76 12.76 10.18 18.83
N PRO A 77 13.72 9.23 18.89
CA PRO A 77 14.95 9.34 18.12
C PRO A 77 14.82 8.90 16.65
N ALA A 78 13.76 8.17 16.29
CA ALA A 78 13.61 7.54 14.97
C ALA A 78 12.14 7.56 14.48
N GLU A 79 11.95 7.36 13.17
CA GLU A 79 10.64 7.20 12.53
C GLU A 79 10.51 5.77 11.96
N ASN A 80 9.39 5.09 12.19
CA ASN A 80 9.13 3.79 11.58
C ASN A 80 8.72 3.95 10.11
N ILE A 81 9.19 3.04 9.27
CA ILE A 81 8.88 3.00 7.85
C ILE A 81 7.75 2.00 7.60
N TYR A 82 6.66 2.48 7.00
CA TYR A 82 5.53 1.66 6.62
C TYR A 82 5.40 1.60 5.10
N ALA A 83 4.98 0.46 4.56
CA ALA A 83 4.59 0.28 3.17
C ALA A 83 3.07 0.34 3.04
N TRP A 84 2.55 1.24 2.21
CA TRP A 84 1.11 1.36 1.98
C TRP A 84 0.67 0.70 0.70
N ILE A 85 -0.41 -0.07 0.78
CA ILE A 85 -1.06 -0.61 -0.40
C ILE A 85 -2.13 0.36 -0.90
N LYS A 86 -1.88 0.98 -2.06
CA LYS A 86 -2.81 1.91 -2.71
C LYS A 86 -3.56 1.26 -3.88
N MET A 87 -4.33 0.20 -3.60
CA MET A 87 -5.14 -0.51 -4.61
C MET A 87 -6.08 0.41 -5.43
N PRO A 88 -6.87 1.32 -4.83
CA PRO A 88 -7.87 2.10 -5.57
C PRO A 88 -7.27 3.15 -6.51
N ALA A 89 -6.03 3.56 -6.25
CA ALA A 89 -5.34 4.59 -7.01
C ALA A 89 -4.60 4.05 -8.24
N ILE A 90 -4.43 2.72 -8.34
CA ILE A 90 -3.55 2.07 -9.33
C ILE A 90 -4.33 1.07 -10.21
N ASN A 91 -5.39 0.45 -9.69
CA ASN A 91 -6.17 -0.55 -10.43
C ASN A 91 -7.31 0.08 -11.26
N SER A 92 -7.67 -0.55 -12.39
CA SER A 92 -8.86 -0.15 -13.15
C SER A 92 -10.13 -0.38 -12.33
N ALA A 93 -11.17 0.41 -12.60
CA ALA A 93 -12.47 0.23 -11.96
C ALA A 93 -13.04 -1.20 -12.17
N ASP A 94 -12.64 -1.89 -13.24
CA ASP A 94 -13.08 -3.26 -13.54
C ASP A 94 -12.45 -4.31 -12.60
N ILE A 95 -11.28 -4.00 -12.05
CA ILE A 95 -10.58 -4.83 -11.07
C ILE A 95 -11.11 -4.53 -9.66
N LEU A 96 -11.26 -3.26 -9.31
CA LEU A 96 -11.71 -2.83 -7.98
C LEU A 96 -13.18 -3.14 -7.70
N ASN A 97 -14.02 -3.10 -8.73
CA ASN A 97 -15.44 -3.44 -8.62
C ASN A 97 -15.71 -4.89 -9.05
N ASN A 98 -14.68 -5.74 -9.14
CA ASN A 98 -14.84 -7.13 -9.53
C ASN A 98 -15.48 -7.91 -8.38
N PRO A 99 -16.73 -8.38 -8.48
CA PRO A 99 -17.35 -9.14 -7.40
C PRO A 99 -16.76 -10.56 -7.27
N TYR A 100 -15.83 -10.93 -8.16
CA TYR A 100 -15.26 -12.27 -8.29
C TYR A 100 -13.79 -12.36 -7.86
N LEU A 101 -13.14 -11.26 -7.49
CA LEU A 101 -11.71 -11.24 -7.15
C LEU A 101 -11.42 -10.25 -6.03
N THR A 102 -10.66 -10.69 -5.04
CA THR A 102 -10.00 -9.82 -4.07
C THR A 102 -8.53 -9.74 -4.42
N PHE A 103 -7.98 -8.53 -4.46
CA PHE A 103 -6.55 -8.29 -4.68
C PHE A 103 -5.87 -8.00 -3.35
N GLY A 104 -4.65 -8.51 -3.19
CA GLY A 104 -3.87 -8.26 -2.00
C GLY A 104 -2.37 -8.35 -2.27
N VAL A 105 -1.61 -8.16 -1.20
CA VAL A 105 -0.19 -8.50 -1.16
C VAL A 105 0.08 -9.40 0.04
N THR A 106 0.97 -10.36 -0.13
CA THR A 106 1.58 -11.09 0.97
C THR A 106 2.89 -10.40 1.34
N TYR A 107 3.04 -10.05 2.62
CA TYR A 107 4.30 -9.56 3.17
C TYR A 107 4.62 -10.35 4.44
N ASN A 108 5.83 -10.90 4.52
CA ASN A 108 6.29 -11.71 5.65
C ASN A 108 5.31 -12.85 6.06
N GLY A 109 4.68 -13.49 5.06
CA GLY A 109 3.71 -14.56 5.26
C GLY A 109 2.30 -14.12 5.71
N VAL A 110 2.04 -12.82 5.78
CA VAL A 110 0.72 -12.26 6.12
C VAL A 110 0.08 -11.65 4.86
N ASP A 111 -1.18 -12.00 4.62
CA ASP A 111 -1.96 -11.50 3.49
C ASP A 111 -2.69 -10.20 3.86
N TYR A 112 -2.57 -9.18 3.00
CA TYR A 112 -3.18 -7.87 3.16
C TYR A 112 -4.06 -7.56 1.94
N GLU A 113 -5.37 -7.45 2.16
CA GLU A 113 -6.40 -7.30 1.11
C GLU A 113 -7.08 -5.92 1.09
N ASP A 114 -6.87 -5.11 2.13
CA ASP A 114 -7.51 -3.82 2.28
C ASP A 114 -6.68 -2.69 1.66
N SER A 115 -7.38 -1.75 1.03
CA SER A 115 -6.79 -0.47 0.65
C SER A 115 -6.66 0.42 1.88
N ASP A 116 -5.49 1.05 2.06
CA ASP A 116 -5.17 1.96 3.18
C ASP A 116 -4.69 1.28 4.48
N VAL A 117 -4.13 0.07 4.38
CA VAL A 117 -3.37 -0.55 5.47
C VAL A 117 -1.88 -0.23 5.32
N GLY A 118 -1.29 0.32 6.37
CA GLY A 118 0.16 0.47 6.50
C GLY A 118 0.78 -0.83 7.00
N ILE A 119 1.58 -1.48 6.15
CA ILE A 119 2.37 -2.65 6.51
C ILE A 119 3.64 -2.19 7.22
N ASP A 120 3.85 -2.67 8.45
CA ASP A 120 5.10 -2.41 9.18
C ASP A 120 6.26 -3.13 8.48
N THR A 121 7.25 -2.37 8.02
CA THR A 121 8.43 -2.94 7.37
C THR A 121 9.47 -3.43 8.38
N PHE A 122 9.24 -3.19 9.68
CA PHE A 122 10.20 -3.36 10.78
C PHE A 122 11.49 -2.56 10.62
N ALA A 123 11.51 -1.60 9.69
CA ALA A 123 12.61 -0.68 9.48
C ALA A 123 12.28 0.70 10.06
N CYS A 124 13.33 1.41 10.49
CA CYS A 124 13.23 2.75 11.03
C CYS A 124 14.37 3.64 10.53
N LEU A 125 14.11 4.95 10.46
CA LEU A 125 15.03 5.98 10.00
C LEU A 125 15.33 6.96 11.15
N ASP A 126 16.60 7.21 11.44
CA ASP A 126 17.03 8.14 12.50
C ASP A 126 16.68 9.61 12.16
N LYS A 127 16.16 10.36 13.15
CA LYS A 127 15.65 11.75 12.97
C LYS A 127 16.67 12.89 13.16
N TYR A 128 17.78 12.66 13.88
CA TYR A 128 18.76 13.72 14.21
C TYR A 128 19.99 13.67 13.33
N GLU A 129 20.60 12.49 13.24
CA GLU A 129 21.87 12.21 12.58
C GLU A 129 22.06 10.69 12.57
N GLN A 130 22.41 10.11 11.42
CA GLN A 130 22.69 8.66 11.24
C GLN A 130 23.85 8.13 12.11
N TYR A 131 24.54 9.03 12.82
CA TYR A 131 25.76 8.77 13.58
C TYR A 131 25.50 8.19 14.98
N TYR A 132 24.29 8.37 15.53
CA TYR A 132 23.91 7.86 16.86
C TYR A 132 23.08 6.58 16.80
N GLY A 133 22.77 6.09 15.59
CA GLY A 133 22.55 4.68 15.26
C GLY A 133 21.60 3.90 16.18
N ALA A 134 20.44 4.47 16.51
CA ALA A 134 19.39 3.69 17.17
C ALA A 134 18.73 2.73 16.16
N CYS A 135 18.61 3.18 14.91
CA CYS A 135 17.96 2.48 13.81
C CYS A 135 18.79 2.56 12.52
N HIS A 136 19.32 1.45 12.03
CA HIS A 136 20.25 1.39 10.88
C HIS A 136 19.66 1.70 9.49
N GLY A 137 18.51 2.37 9.35
CA GLY A 137 17.78 2.44 8.08
C GLY A 137 17.96 3.73 7.26
N ILE A 138 18.60 3.62 6.10
CA ILE A 138 18.52 4.56 4.95
C ILE A 138 18.03 3.84 3.70
N THR A 139 18.23 2.52 3.64
CA THR A 139 17.81 1.65 2.55
C THR A 139 17.17 0.41 3.15
N VAL A 140 15.94 0.14 2.76
CA VAL A 140 15.09 -0.94 3.25
C VAL A 140 14.85 -1.89 2.10
N PHE A 141 15.00 -3.19 2.34
CA PHE A 141 14.65 -4.22 1.37
C PHE A 141 13.29 -4.81 1.72
N ILE A 142 12.36 -4.76 0.78
CA ILE A 142 10.99 -5.23 0.94
C ILE A 142 10.75 -6.32 -0.09
N MET A 143 10.33 -7.49 0.38
CA MET A 143 9.90 -8.59 -0.48
C MET A 143 8.40 -8.79 -0.31
N ILE A 144 7.66 -8.64 -1.40
CA ILE A 144 6.20 -8.84 -1.43
C ILE A 144 5.82 -9.80 -2.53
N GLN A 145 4.67 -10.45 -2.37
CA GLN A 145 4.01 -11.18 -3.45
C GLN A 145 2.64 -10.58 -3.68
N PHE A 146 2.25 -10.38 -4.94
CA PHE A 146 0.88 -10.01 -5.26
C PHE A 146 0.01 -11.26 -5.25
N VAL A 147 -1.16 -11.15 -4.64
CA VAL A 147 -2.09 -12.28 -4.52
C VAL A 147 -3.47 -11.91 -4.99
N MET A 148 -4.18 -12.92 -5.51
CA MET A 148 -5.60 -12.83 -5.79
C MET A 148 -6.34 -13.97 -5.09
N ALA A 149 -7.45 -13.63 -4.45
CA ALA A 149 -8.33 -14.58 -3.79
C ALA A 149 -9.71 -14.62 -4.43
N ALA A 150 -10.35 -15.79 -4.39
CA ALA A 150 -11.74 -15.98 -4.75
C ALA A 150 -12.66 -15.25 -3.75
N PRO A 151 -13.85 -14.77 -4.17
CA PRO A 151 -14.65 -13.87 -3.35
C PRO A 151 -15.24 -14.61 -2.15
N TYR A 152 -15.34 -13.94 -1.00
CA TYR A 152 -15.96 -14.48 0.22
C TYR A 152 -17.47 -14.83 0.05
N LYS A 153 -18.12 -14.35 -1.02
CA LYS A 153 -19.54 -14.60 -1.29
C LYS A 153 -19.69 -15.77 -2.26
N LYS A 154 -20.12 -16.93 -1.73
CA LYS A 154 -20.42 -18.13 -2.52
C LYS A 154 -21.43 -17.79 -3.64
N MET A 155 -21.01 -18.01 -4.88
CA MET A 155 -21.77 -17.67 -6.08
C MET A 155 -22.98 -18.60 -6.20
N SER A 156 -24.17 -18.13 -5.81
CA SER A 156 -25.44 -18.86 -5.93
C SER A 156 -26.24 -18.50 -7.19
N ARG A 157 -25.62 -17.81 -8.16
CA ARG A 157 -26.20 -17.63 -9.51
C ARG A 157 -25.16 -17.91 -10.58
N LEU A 158 -25.28 -19.09 -11.19
CA LEU A 158 -25.03 -19.24 -12.63
C LEU A 158 -25.86 -18.16 -13.35
N MET A 159 -25.21 -17.24 -14.04
CA MET A 159 -25.87 -16.43 -15.07
C MET A 159 -25.19 -16.70 -16.41
N PRO A 160 -26.00 -16.75 -17.48
CA PRO A 160 -25.71 -17.51 -18.69
C PRO A 160 -24.59 -16.89 -19.50
N VAL A 161 -23.86 -17.75 -20.20
CA VAL A 161 -22.98 -17.40 -21.31
C VAL A 161 -23.76 -16.57 -22.32
N PHE A 162 -23.58 -15.25 -22.31
CA PHE A 162 -23.91 -14.41 -23.46
C PHE A 162 -22.67 -14.31 -24.34
N ALA A 163 -22.51 -15.30 -25.21
CA ALA A 163 -21.83 -15.10 -26.47
C ALA A 163 -22.73 -14.22 -27.33
N HIS A 164 -22.23 -13.11 -27.86
CA HIS A 164 -22.82 -12.45 -29.02
C HIS A 164 -21.74 -12.32 -30.11
N MET A 165 -22.17 -12.72 -31.31
CA MET A 165 -21.50 -12.55 -32.61
C MET A 165 -21.30 -11.08 -32.95
#